data_AF-A0A931ELG6-F1
#
_entry.id   AF-A0A931ELG6-F1
#
_cell.length_a   1.000
_cell.length_b   1.000
_cell.length_c   1.000
_cell.angle_alpha   90.00
_cell.angle_beta   90.00
_cell.angle_gamma   90.00
#
_symmetry.space_group_name_H-M   'P 1'
#
loop_
_entity.id
_entity.type
_entity.pdbx_description
1 polymer ?
#
loop_
_entity_poly.entity_id
_entity_poly.type
_entity_poly.pdbx_seq_one_letter_code
_entity_poly.pdbx_strand_id
1 'polypeptide(L)'
;MVRFGIKLSGTFGSRPTIRLSQVGLVLLAGLALGQGFQAQEAWVNPVSAQTAYVYLRLLNPTAEVLRIMGVESPAAAQVQIWEGPQVRSPNPKSLVATTVLGKHQLKALEVPSGGRLELKPGGLYLCLVGLRQPLAEGQHIPLTLKLADGSRLEVSAVVRTR
;
A
#
# COMPACT_ATOMS: atom_id res chain seq x y z
N MET A 1 38.89 -44.53 45.21
CA MET A 1 37.92 -45.25 46.07
C MET A 1 37.92 -44.57 47.43
N VAL A 2 36.74 -44.27 47.99
CA VAL A 2 36.48 -43.67 49.33
C VAL A 2 36.65 -42.12 49.38
N ARG A 3 35.73 -41.25 49.83
CA ARG A 3 34.36 -41.34 50.39
C ARG A 3 33.65 -39.98 50.22
N PHE A 4 32.32 -40.03 50.21
CA PHE A 4 31.35 -38.93 50.31
C PHE A 4 31.51 -38.05 51.58
N GLY A 5 31.11 -36.78 51.48
CA GLY A 5 30.88 -35.90 52.64
C GLY A 5 30.07 -34.65 52.27
N ILE A 6 28.76 -34.73 52.45
CA ILE A 6 27.76 -33.67 52.25
C ILE A 6 27.69 -32.85 53.55
N LYS A 7 27.63 -31.51 53.48
CA LYS A 7 27.02 -30.69 54.56
C LYS A 7 26.43 -29.38 54.02
N LEU A 8 25.19 -29.15 54.44
CA LEU A 8 24.29 -28.04 54.10
C LEU A 8 24.47 -26.83 55.04
N SER A 9 23.93 -25.69 54.56
CA SER A 9 23.29 -24.58 55.30
C SER A 9 24.07 -23.27 55.40
N GLY A 10 23.41 -22.18 54.95
CA GLY A 10 23.84 -20.80 55.19
C GLY A 10 23.23 -19.77 54.24
N THR A 11 21.98 -19.40 54.47
CA THR A 11 21.23 -18.31 53.80
C THR A 11 21.81 -16.93 54.10
N PHE A 12 22.02 -16.07 53.08
CA PHE A 12 21.91 -14.61 53.25
C PHE A 12 21.61 -13.93 51.91
N GLY A 13 20.50 -13.21 51.86
CA GLY A 13 19.91 -12.67 50.63
C GLY A 13 20.61 -11.44 50.07
N SER A 14 20.25 -11.10 48.83
CA SER A 14 20.10 -9.72 48.34
C SER A 14 19.44 -9.70 46.96
N ARG A 15 18.14 -9.37 46.96
CA ARG A 15 17.34 -8.59 46.00
C ARG A 15 17.32 -8.95 44.48
N PRO A 16 16.13 -8.87 43.86
CA PRO A 16 15.89 -9.34 42.50
C PRO A 16 16.27 -8.29 41.46
N THR A 17 16.90 -8.71 40.37
CA THR A 17 16.86 -7.93 39.12
C THR A 17 16.60 -8.89 37.96
N ILE A 18 15.34 -9.30 37.86
CA ILE A 18 14.79 -9.90 36.65
C ILE A 18 14.73 -8.78 35.61
N ARG A 19 15.75 -8.65 34.76
CA ARG A 19 15.62 -7.89 33.51
C ARG A 19 14.82 -8.74 32.53
N LEU A 20 13.51 -8.65 32.64
CA LEU A 20 12.58 -9.09 31.61
C LEU A 20 12.59 -8.08 30.46
N SER A 21 12.31 -8.58 29.26
CA SER A 21 11.84 -7.84 28.09
C SER A 21 12.91 -7.40 27.09
N GLN A 22 13.38 -8.36 26.27
CA GLN A 22 13.46 -8.08 24.85
C GLN A 22 12.10 -8.42 24.24
N VAL A 23 11.27 -7.41 24.03
CA VAL A 23 10.13 -7.50 23.11
C VAL A 23 10.74 -7.68 21.72
N GLY A 24 10.70 -8.89 21.20
CA GLY A 24 10.95 -9.16 19.80
C GLY A 24 9.93 -8.39 18.97
N LEU A 25 10.38 -7.35 18.27
CA LEU A 25 9.58 -6.67 17.26
C LEU A 25 9.40 -7.63 16.08
N VAL A 26 8.32 -8.41 16.12
CA VAL A 26 7.85 -9.16 14.96
C VAL A 26 7.30 -8.15 13.96
N LEU A 27 8.11 -7.81 12.95
CA LEU A 27 7.66 -7.17 11.72
C LEU A 27 6.76 -8.18 10.98
N LEU A 28 5.48 -8.23 11.37
CA LEU A 28 4.44 -8.74 10.51
C LEU A 28 4.29 -7.75 9.35
N ALA A 29 5.09 -7.96 8.29
CA ALA A 29 4.69 -7.55 6.96
C ALA A 29 3.35 -8.26 6.71
N GLY A 30 2.24 -7.54 6.91
CA GLY A 30 0.91 -8.10 6.78
C GLY A 30 0.74 -8.65 5.37
N LEU A 31 0.83 -9.98 5.22
CA LEU A 31 0.13 -10.64 4.15
C LEU A 31 -1.35 -10.41 4.43
N ALA A 32 -1.92 -9.40 3.78
CA ALA A 32 -3.34 -9.37 3.59
C ALA A 32 -3.69 -10.62 2.77
N LEU A 33 -4.20 -11.67 3.43
CA LEU A 33 -4.92 -12.75 2.78
C LEU A 33 -6.28 -12.21 2.33
N GLY A 34 -6.25 -11.22 1.46
CA GLY A 34 -7.40 -10.67 0.77
C GLY A 34 -7.29 -11.08 -0.68
N GLN A 35 -8.35 -11.71 -1.21
CA GLN A 35 -8.71 -11.83 -2.64
C GLN A 35 -7.51 -11.72 -3.59
N GLY A 36 -7.05 -12.84 -4.17
CA GLY A 36 -5.74 -13.07 -4.83
C GLY A 36 -5.13 -12.01 -5.77
N PHE A 37 -5.77 -10.88 -6.01
CA PHE A 37 -5.21 -9.64 -6.53
C PHE A 37 -4.08 -9.10 -5.66
N GLN A 38 -3.04 -8.57 -6.30
CA GLN A 38 -1.89 -8.02 -5.59
C GLN A 38 -1.58 -6.62 -6.08
N ALA A 39 -1.33 -5.71 -5.14
CA ALA A 39 -0.70 -4.43 -5.43
C ALA A 39 0.78 -4.51 -5.03
N GLN A 40 1.65 -4.11 -5.94
CA GLN A 40 3.10 -4.17 -5.76
C GLN A 40 3.72 -2.82 -6.07
N GLU A 41 4.90 -2.57 -5.48
CA GLU A 41 5.72 -1.40 -5.78
C GLU A 41 4.94 -0.08 -5.65
N ALA A 42 4.03 0.02 -4.67
CA ALA A 42 3.19 1.20 -4.52
C ALA A 42 3.97 2.36 -3.91
N TRP A 43 3.93 3.51 -4.56
CA TRP A 43 4.63 4.71 -4.11
C TRP A 43 3.91 6.00 -4.46
N VAL A 44 4.19 7.05 -3.68
CA VAL A 44 3.59 8.38 -3.82
C VAL A 44 4.67 9.41 -4.13
N ASN A 45 4.42 10.24 -5.14
CA ASN A 45 5.21 11.40 -5.50
C ASN A 45 4.46 12.70 -5.14
N PRO A 46 4.87 13.45 -4.11
CA PRO A 46 4.32 14.77 -3.84
C PRO A 46 4.58 15.73 -5.01
N VAL A 47 3.56 16.47 -5.45
CA VAL A 47 3.67 17.42 -6.58
C VAL A 47 3.48 18.86 -6.11
N SER A 48 2.63 19.05 -5.11
CA SER A 48 2.42 20.32 -4.41
C SER A 48 1.96 20.05 -2.98
N ALA A 49 1.73 21.11 -2.20
CA ALA A 49 1.16 20.99 -0.86
C ALA A 49 -0.24 20.34 -0.83
N GLN A 50 -0.98 20.39 -1.94
CA GLN A 50 -2.36 19.89 -2.03
C GLN A 50 -2.54 18.67 -2.95
N THR A 51 -1.51 18.30 -3.71
CA THR A 51 -1.62 17.27 -4.75
C THR A 51 -0.41 16.33 -4.73
N ALA A 52 -0.69 15.02 -4.85
CA ALA A 52 0.33 14.00 -5.03
C ALA A 52 -0.13 12.93 -6.03
N TYR A 53 0.82 12.26 -6.68
CA TYR A 53 0.55 11.19 -7.62
C TYR A 53 0.94 9.83 -7.04
N VAL A 54 0.09 8.83 -7.19
CA VAL A 54 0.36 7.45 -6.80
C VAL A 54 0.60 6.60 -8.03
N TYR A 55 1.60 5.74 -7.90
CA TYR A 55 2.01 4.76 -8.88
C TYR A 55 2.09 3.40 -8.19
N LEU A 56 1.69 2.34 -8.89
CA LEU A 56 1.73 0.97 -8.41
C LEU A 56 1.60 -0.01 -9.57
N ARG A 57 1.92 -1.28 -9.33
CA ARG A 57 1.59 -2.38 -10.24
C ARG A 57 0.47 -3.22 -9.62
N LEU A 58 -0.58 -3.47 -10.39
CA LEU A 58 -1.66 -4.37 -10.03
C LEU A 58 -1.47 -5.69 -10.78
N LEU A 59 -1.54 -6.81 -10.07
CA LEU A 59 -1.53 -8.16 -10.62
C LEU A 59 -2.87 -8.81 -10.36
N ASN A 60 -3.39 -9.46 -11.39
CA ASN A 60 -4.61 -10.25 -11.33
C ASN A 60 -4.31 -11.70 -11.73
N PRO A 61 -4.02 -12.60 -10.78
CA PRO A 61 -3.75 -14.00 -11.08
C PRO A 61 -5.02 -14.83 -11.27
N THR A 62 -6.22 -14.24 -11.19
CA THR A 62 -7.49 -14.98 -11.26
C THR A 62 -7.97 -15.14 -12.70
N ALA A 63 -8.98 -16.01 -12.89
CA ALA A 63 -9.67 -16.22 -14.16
C ALA A 63 -10.67 -15.09 -14.52
N GLU A 64 -10.86 -14.12 -13.62
CA GLU A 64 -11.87 -13.06 -13.76
C GLU A 64 -11.22 -11.70 -14.04
N VAL A 65 -11.95 -10.78 -14.66
CA VAL A 65 -11.48 -9.41 -14.84
C VAL A 65 -11.66 -8.64 -13.53
N LEU A 66 -10.55 -8.15 -12.97
CA LEU A 66 -10.61 -7.25 -11.82
C LEU A 66 -11.03 -5.86 -12.30
N ARG A 67 -12.11 -5.32 -11.74
CA ARG A 67 -12.56 -3.96 -12.04
C ARG A 67 -12.50 -3.10 -10.79
N ILE A 68 -11.72 -2.02 -10.85
CA ILE A 68 -11.57 -1.01 -9.80
C ILE A 68 -12.48 0.16 -10.15
N MET A 69 -13.44 0.44 -9.27
CA MET A 69 -14.48 1.47 -9.45
C MET A 69 -14.14 2.79 -8.77
N GLY A 70 -13.10 2.80 -7.94
CA GLY A 70 -12.62 3.99 -7.30
C GLY A 70 -11.49 3.69 -6.34
N VAL A 71 -10.86 4.75 -5.87
CA VAL A 71 -9.85 4.69 -4.82
C VAL A 71 -10.18 5.73 -3.78
N GLU A 72 -9.90 5.45 -2.53
CA GLU A 72 -9.98 6.41 -1.44
C GLU A 72 -8.72 6.37 -0.58
N SER A 73 -8.49 7.46 0.13
CA SER A 73 -7.41 7.57 1.11
C SER A 73 -7.82 8.56 2.19
N PRO A 74 -7.55 8.27 3.47
CA PRO A 74 -7.73 9.26 4.53
C PRO A 74 -6.77 10.45 4.40
N ALA A 75 -5.68 10.34 3.63
CA ALA A 75 -4.68 11.40 3.46
C ALA A 75 -5.14 12.54 2.54
N ALA A 76 -6.23 12.37 1.78
CA ALA A 76 -6.72 13.33 0.81
C ALA A 76 -8.24 13.52 0.90
N ALA A 77 -8.75 14.59 0.28
CA ALA A 77 -10.19 14.80 0.12
C ALA A 77 -10.75 13.91 -0.99
N GLN A 78 -10.00 13.69 -2.06
CA GLN A 78 -10.39 12.84 -3.18
C GLN A 78 -9.19 12.10 -3.77
N VAL A 79 -9.44 10.91 -4.30
CA VAL A 79 -8.50 10.22 -5.19
C VAL A 79 -9.16 10.05 -6.56
N GLN A 80 -8.47 10.48 -7.60
CA GLN A 80 -8.96 10.44 -8.99
C GLN A 80 -8.03 9.56 -9.83
N ILE A 81 -8.58 8.86 -10.82
CA ILE A 81 -7.78 8.04 -11.74
C ILE A 81 -7.54 8.85 -13.01
N TRP A 82 -6.28 8.98 -13.42
CA TRP A 82 -5.90 9.78 -14.57
C TRP A 82 -4.98 9.02 -15.53
N GLU A 83 -5.10 9.37 -16.80
CA GLU A 83 -4.26 8.93 -17.90
C GLU A 83 -3.54 10.14 -18.52
N GLY A 84 -2.24 9.99 -18.76
CA GLY A 84 -1.40 11.02 -19.38
C GLY A 84 -1.68 11.26 -20.88
N PRO A 85 -1.20 12.39 -21.43
CA PRO A 85 -1.57 12.88 -22.77
C PRO A 85 -1.00 12.11 -23.96
N GLN A 86 -0.06 11.19 -23.74
CA GLN A 86 0.56 10.41 -24.81
C GLN A 86 0.25 8.92 -24.74
N VAL A 87 -0.74 8.53 -23.94
CA VAL A 87 -1.07 7.12 -23.80
C VAL A 87 -2.18 6.76 -24.77
N ARG A 88 -1.87 5.96 -25.79
CA ARG A 88 -2.90 5.17 -26.49
C ARG A 88 -3.46 4.23 -25.44
N SER A 89 -4.70 4.48 -24.98
CA SER A 89 -5.14 3.99 -23.68
C SER A 89 -4.74 2.53 -23.42
N PRO A 90 -3.92 2.23 -22.41
CA PRO A 90 -3.47 0.87 -22.13
C PRO A 90 -4.63 0.05 -21.56
N ASN A 91 -5.78 0.69 -21.33
CA ASN A 91 -7.02 0.12 -20.90
C ASN A 91 -8.12 0.52 -21.90
N PRO A 92 -8.29 -0.20 -23.04
CA PRO A 92 -9.22 0.18 -24.10
C PRO A 92 -10.70 0.20 -23.67
N LYS A 93 -11.01 -0.27 -22.46
CA LYS A 93 -12.34 -0.25 -21.84
C LYS A 93 -12.49 0.82 -20.75
N SER A 94 -11.47 1.65 -20.51
CA SER A 94 -11.56 2.70 -19.50
C SER A 94 -12.56 3.77 -19.93
N LEU A 95 -13.58 3.97 -19.09
CA LEU A 95 -14.61 4.97 -19.30
C LEU A 95 -14.07 6.36 -18.93
N VAL A 96 -13.84 7.19 -19.95
CA VAL A 96 -13.40 8.58 -19.77
C VAL A 96 -14.54 9.41 -19.16
N ALA A 97 -14.25 10.09 -18.06
CA ALA A 97 -15.15 11.03 -17.40
C ALA A 97 -15.01 12.44 -17.97
N THR A 98 -13.77 12.93 -18.10
CA THR A 98 -13.46 14.25 -18.62
C THR A 98 -12.04 14.30 -19.17
N THR A 99 -11.74 15.28 -20.02
CA THR A 99 -10.41 15.51 -20.59
C THR A 99 -9.94 16.93 -20.25
N VAL A 100 -8.76 17.05 -19.65
CA VAL A 100 -8.15 18.33 -19.26
C VAL A 100 -6.70 18.37 -19.71
N LEU A 101 -6.35 19.35 -20.54
CA LEU A 101 -4.97 19.54 -21.04
C LEU A 101 -4.35 18.25 -21.60
N GLY A 102 -5.14 17.51 -22.38
CA GLY A 102 -4.75 16.22 -22.97
C GLY A 102 -4.73 15.04 -22.00
N LYS A 103 -4.99 15.22 -20.70
CA LYS A 103 -5.10 14.12 -19.73
C LYS A 103 -6.55 13.66 -19.62
N HIS A 104 -6.78 12.35 -19.48
CA HIS A 104 -8.12 11.78 -19.35
C HIS A 104 -8.37 11.31 -17.93
N GLN A 105 -9.41 11.84 -17.27
CA GLN A 105 -9.89 11.28 -16.01
C GLN A 105 -10.73 10.04 -16.29
N LEU A 106 -10.46 8.95 -15.58
CA LEU A 106 -11.15 7.67 -15.76
C LEU A 106 -12.12 7.42 -14.60
N LYS A 107 -13.27 6.82 -14.91
CA LYS A 107 -14.22 6.35 -13.88
C LYS A 107 -13.81 5.02 -13.27
N ALA A 108 -13.01 4.24 -13.99
CA ALA A 108 -12.70 2.86 -13.66
C ALA A 108 -11.38 2.39 -14.28
N LEU A 109 -10.77 1.39 -13.65
CA LEU A 109 -9.69 0.60 -14.23
C LEU A 109 -10.12 -0.87 -14.31
N GLU A 110 -9.77 -1.53 -15.40
CA GLU A 110 -9.84 -2.98 -15.53
C GLU A 110 -8.43 -3.59 -15.56
N VAL A 111 -8.23 -4.68 -14.84
CA VAL A 111 -7.04 -5.54 -14.94
C VAL A 111 -7.50 -6.88 -15.51
N PRO A 112 -7.05 -7.27 -16.72
CA PRO A 112 -7.51 -8.50 -17.34
C PRO A 112 -7.14 -9.72 -16.49
N SER A 113 -7.91 -10.81 -16.64
CA SER A 113 -7.61 -12.11 -16.04
C SER A 113 -6.19 -12.56 -16.39
N GLY A 114 -5.48 -13.13 -15.41
CA GLY A 114 -4.07 -13.54 -15.55
C GLY A 114 -3.11 -12.38 -15.88
N GLY A 115 -3.60 -11.14 -15.83
CA GLY A 115 -2.93 -9.97 -16.36
C GLY A 115 -2.37 -9.04 -15.29
N ARG A 116 -1.87 -7.90 -15.77
CA ARG A 116 -1.33 -6.83 -14.93
C ARG A 116 -1.66 -5.46 -15.49
N LEU A 117 -1.72 -4.47 -14.61
CA LEU A 117 -1.89 -3.07 -14.95
C LEU A 117 -0.82 -2.25 -14.24
N GLU A 118 -0.12 -1.39 -14.99
CA GLU A 118 0.92 -0.52 -14.45
C GLU A 118 0.45 0.92 -14.38
N LEU A 119 0.49 1.49 -13.18
CA LEU A 119 0.35 2.91 -12.96
C LEU A 119 1.76 3.48 -12.77
N LYS A 120 2.24 4.26 -13.74
CA LYS A 120 3.61 4.77 -13.80
C LYS A 120 3.67 6.20 -14.36
N PRO A 121 4.76 6.96 -14.09
CA PRO A 121 4.93 8.30 -14.64
C PRO A 121 4.77 8.34 -16.16
N GLY A 122 4.01 9.31 -16.66
CA GLY A 122 3.66 9.45 -18.09
C GLY A 122 2.54 8.52 -18.58
N GLY A 123 2.15 7.53 -17.78
CA GLY A 123 1.08 6.57 -18.07
C GLY A 123 -0.20 6.83 -17.27
N LEU A 124 -0.78 5.75 -16.73
CA LEU A 124 -1.85 5.81 -15.73
C LEU A 124 -1.29 6.18 -14.35
N TYR A 125 -2.05 6.93 -13.58
CA TYR A 125 -1.70 7.27 -12.20
C TYR A 125 -2.95 7.61 -11.38
N LEU A 126 -2.84 7.50 -10.05
CA LEU A 126 -3.85 8.06 -9.16
C LEU A 126 -3.44 9.46 -8.74
N CYS A 127 -4.36 10.39 -8.71
CA CYS A 127 -4.16 11.76 -8.26
C CYS A 127 -4.85 11.93 -6.90
N LEU A 128 -4.08 12.11 -5.84
CA LEU A 128 -4.56 12.56 -4.55
C LEU A 128 -4.79 14.07 -4.63
N VAL A 129 -6.03 14.50 -4.42
CA VAL A 129 -6.44 15.91 -4.50
C VAL A 129 -6.93 16.37 -3.13
N GLY A 130 -6.47 17.55 -2.70
CA GLY A 130 -6.80 18.11 -1.40
C GLY A 130 -6.15 17.30 -0.28
N LEU A 131 -4.82 17.16 -0.34
CA LEU A 131 -4.05 16.55 0.76
C LEU A 131 -4.37 17.25 2.09
N ARG A 132 -4.67 16.46 3.12
CA ARG A 132 -5.04 16.98 4.44
C ARG A 132 -3.86 17.49 5.25
N GLN A 133 -2.67 17.00 4.91
CA GLN A 133 -1.41 17.38 5.52
C GLN A 133 -0.28 17.22 4.48
N PRO A 134 0.83 17.95 4.63
CA PRO A 134 2.04 17.70 3.84
C PRO A 134 2.51 16.26 4.00
N LEU A 135 3.01 15.67 2.90
CA LEU A 135 3.55 14.32 2.91
C LEU A 135 5.05 14.35 3.17
N ALA A 136 5.53 13.51 4.09
CA ALA A 136 6.95 13.37 4.40
C ALA A 136 7.57 12.18 3.66
N GLU A 137 8.84 12.27 3.27
CA GLU A 137 9.55 11.15 2.66
C GLU A 137 9.60 9.94 3.61
N GLY A 138 9.42 8.74 3.04
CA GLY A 138 9.33 7.48 3.79
C GLY A 138 7.99 7.27 4.50
N GLN A 139 7.08 8.27 4.51
CA GLN A 139 5.75 8.10 5.08
C GLN A 139 4.94 7.06 4.27
N HIS A 140 4.16 6.24 4.97
CA HIS A 140 3.23 5.31 4.35
C HIS A 140 1.83 5.92 4.23
N ILE A 141 1.29 5.92 3.02
CA ILE A 141 -0.04 6.43 2.70
C ILE A 141 -0.98 5.24 2.44
N PRO A 142 -2.00 5.02 3.28
CA PRO A 142 -2.98 3.98 3.04
C PRO A 142 -3.92 4.38 1.89
N LEU A 143 -4.19 3.42 1.02
CA LEU A 143 -5.10 3.54 -0.11
C LEU A 143 -6.04 2.35 -0.08
N THR A 144 -7.31 2.60 -0.33
CA THR A 144 -8.33 1.55 -0.42
C THR A 144 -8.92 1.57 -1.81
N LEU A 145 -8.67 0.51 -2.59
CA LEU A 145 -9.21 0.33 -3.93
C LEU A 145 -10.57 -0.37 -3.82
N LYS A 146 -11.62 0.26 -4.35
CA LYS A 146 -12.99 -0.26 -4.34
C LYS A 146 -13.21 -1.11 -5.58
N LEU A 147 -13.53 -2.38 -5.39
CA LEU A 147 -13.74 -3.33 -6.47
C LEU A 147 -15.21 -3.43 -6.85
N ALA A 148 -15.50 -3.85 -8.08
CA ALA A 148 -16.86 -3.93 -8.61
C ALA A 148 -17.74 -4.98 -7.92
N ASP A 149 -17.14 -5.99 -7.30
CA ASP A 149 -17.81 -7.02 -6.49
C ASP A 149 -18.17 -6.53 -5.07
N GLY A 150 -17.86 -5.26 -4.74
CA GLY A 150 -18.07 -4.67 -3.42
C GLY A 150 -16.93 -4.91 -2.44
N SER A 151 -15.93 -5.72 -2.80
CA SER A 151 -14.74 -5.94 -1.98
C SER A 151 -13.77 -4.77 -2.04
N ARG A 152 -12.78 -4.79 -1.14
CA ARG A 152 -11.78 -3.72 -0.99
C ARG A 152 -10.38 -4.31 -0.97
N LEU A 153 -9.48 -3.67 -1.69
CA LEU A 153 -8.05 -3.98 -1.65
C LEU A 153 -7.30 -2.84 -0.96
N GLU A 154 -6.71 -3.14 0.19
CA GLU A 154 -5.89 -2.20 0.94
C GLU A 154 -4.46 -2.21 0.39
N VAL A 155 -3.91 -1.02 0.16
CA VAL A 155 -2.57 -0.82 -0.40
C VAL A 155 -1.85 0.24 0.43
N SER A 156 -0.63 -0.06 0.87
CA SER A 156 0.25 0.92 1.50
C SER A 156 1.24 1.43 0.46
N ALA A 157 1.18 2.73 0.15
CA ALA A 157 2.11 3.37 -0.76
C ALA A 157 3.14 4.21 0.00
N VAL A 158 4.42 3.99 -0.25
CA VAL A 158 5.50 4.75 0.41
C VAL A 158 5.76 6.07 -0.33
N VAL A 159 5.85 7.17 0.42
CA VAL A 159 6.21 8.47 -0.14
C VAL A 159 7.69 8.47 -0.48
N ARG A 160 7.99 8.77 -1.74
CA ARG A 160 9.35 8.95 -2.22
C ARG A 160 9.38 10.09 -3.24
N THR A 161 10.34 10.98 -3.08
CA THR A 161 10.57 12.07 -4.02
C THR A 161 11.39 11.54 -5.19
N ARG A 162 10.94 11.78 -6.42
CA ARG A 162 11.70 11.45 -7.62
C ARG A 162 12.68 12.54 -7.99
#